data_AF-A0A081D2D5-F1
#
_entry.id   AF-A0A081D2D5-F1
#
_cell.length_a   1.000
_cell.length_b   1.000
_cell.length_c   1.000
_cell.angle_alpha   90.00
_cell.angle_beta   90.00
_cell.angle_gamma   90.00
#
_symmetry.space_group_name_H-M   'P 1'
#
loop_
_entity.id
_entity.type
_entity.pdbx_description
1 polymer ?
#
loop_
_entity_poly.entity_id
_entity_poly.type
_entity_poly.pdbx_seq_one_letter_code
_entity_poly.pdbx_strand_id
1 'polypeptide(L)' 'MFDQVPDPTKAAECCCQLIQAYLSDPEHVDWSDVQTAVNTALEAFNLPPTFFEEQAQTA' A
#
# COMPACT_ATOMS: atom_id res chain seq x y z
N MET A 1 -9.96 10.32 13.81
CA MET A 1 -9.46 11.38 12.91
C MET A 1 -7.98 11.10 12.76
N PHE A 2 -7.50 10.77 11.55
CA PHE A 2 -6.11 10.41 11.30
C PHE A 2 -5.26 11.70 11.35
N ASP A 3 -4.98 12.17 12.57
CA ASP A 3 -4.25 13.41 12.87
C ASP A 3 -2.73 13.30 12.68
N GLN A 4 -2.24 12.17 12.15
CA GLN A 4 -0.83 12.00 11.82
C GLN A 4 -0.58 12.41 10.38
N VAL A 5 0.39 13.32 10.21
CA VAL A 5 0.97 13.63 8.91
C VAL A 5 1.57 12.33 8.34
N PRO A 6 1.16 11.88 7.14
CA PRO A 6 1.71 10.68 6.53
C PRO A 6 3.22 10.80 6.37
N ASP A 7 3.94 9.69 6.51
CA ASP A 7 5.37 9.64 6.20
C ASP A 7 5.56 9.78 4.68
N PRO A 8 6.07 10.93 4.18
CA PRO A 8 6.19 11.16 2.75
C PRO A 8 7.21 10.23 2.10
N THR A 9 8.18 9.73 2.85
CA THR A 9 9.20 8.80 2.36
C THR A 9 8.57 7.44 2.09
N LYS A 10 7.83 6.90 3.06
CA LYS A 10 7.12 5.63 2.90
C LYS A 10 6.03 5.72 1.84
N ALA A 11 5.33 6.85 1.75
CA ALA A 11 4.33 7.08 0.70
C ALA A 11 4.96 7.10 -0.70
N ALA A 12 6.15 7.70 -0.87
CA ALA A 12 6.87 7.61 -2.13
C ALA A 12 7.38 6.19 -2.41
N GLU A 13 7.86 5.50 -1.37
CA GLU A 13 8.39 4.14 -1.44
C GLU A 13 7.32 3.14 -1.90
N CYS A 14 6.11 3.17 -1.33
CA CYS A 14 5.04 2.27 -1.76
C CYS A 14 4.66 2.48 -3.23
N CYS A 15 4.67 3.73 -3.72
CA CYS A 15 4.46 4.01 -5.14
C CYS A 15 5.57 3.42 -6.00
N CYS A 16 6.83 3.57 -5.59
CA CYS A 16 7.97 2.98 -6.30
C CYS A 16 7.91 1.45 -6.36
N GLN A 17 7.58 0.80 -5.24
CA GLN A 17 7.43 -0.66 -5.14
C GLN A 17 6.32 -1.15 -6.08
N LEU A 18 5.16 -0.50 -6.05
CA LEU A 18 4.04 -0.86 -6.93
C LEU A 18 4.42 -0.66 -8.40
N ILE A 19 5.04 0.45 -8.76
CA ILE A 19 5.51 0.69 -10.13
C ILE A 19 6.47 -0.40 -10.58
N GLN A 20 7.44 -0.80 -9.75
CA GLN A 20 8.41 -1.85 -10.10
C GLN A 20 7.76 -3.21 -10.30
N ALA A 21 6.78 -3.55 -9.47
CA ALA A 21 6.01 -4.79 -9.57
C ALA A 21 5.31 -4.88 -10.94
N TYR A 22 4.63 -3.80 -11.36
CA TYR A 22 3.92 -3.76 -12.64
C TYR A 22 4.81 -3.45 -13.84
N LEU A 23 5.99 -2.86 -13.66
CA LEU A 23 6.89 -2.51 -14.77
C LEU A 23 7.52 -3.76 -15.40
N SER A 24 7.70 -4.83 -14.62
CA SER A 24 8.40 -6.04 -15.05
C SER A 24 7.52 -6.95 -15.90
N ASP A 25 6.33 -7.29 -15.40
CA ASP A 25 5.29 -8.02 -16.15
C ASP A 25 3.91 -7.69 -15.55
N PRO A 26 3.16 -6.75 -16.15
CA PRO A 26 1.86 -6.34 -15.62
C PRO A 26 0.84 -7.48 -15.51
N GLU A 27 0.99 -8.54 -16.31
CA GLU A 27 0.04 -9.67 -16.35
C GLU A 27 0.39 -10.77 -15.33
N HIS A 28 1.64 -10.82 -14.86
CA HIS A 28 2.14 -11.82 -13.90
C HIS A 28 2.76 -11.20 -12.65
N VAL A 29 2.22 -10.06 -12.20
CA VAL A 29 2.67 -9.43 -10.96
C VAL A 29 2.55 -10.41 -9.79
N ASP A 30 3.65 -10.55 -9.04
CA ASP A 30 3.63 -11.33 -7.81
C ASP A 30 2.81 -10.60 -6.75
N TRP A 31 1.79 -11.28 -6.22
CA TRP A 31 0.92 -10.71 -5.20
C TRP A 31 1.68 -10.34 -3.92
N SER A 32 2.83 -10.98 -3.64
CA SER A 32 3.67 -10.62 -2.51
C SER A 32 4.34 -9.25 -2.65
N ASP A 33 4.68 -8.83 -3.87
CA ASP A 33 5.21 -7.49 -4.15
C ASP A 33 4.12 -6.43 -3.98
N VAL A 34 2.90 -6.72 -4.44
CA VAL A 34 1.73 -5.85 -4.22
C VAL A 34 1.41 -5.73 -2.74
N GLN A 35 1.41 -6.85 -2.01
CA GLN A 35 1.17 -6.85 -0.57
C GLN A 35 2.24 -6.05 0.19
N THR A 36 3.48 -6.09 -0.26
CA THR A 36 4.58 -5.28 0.30
C THR A 36 4.31 -3.80 0.11
N ALA A 37 3.97 -3.38 -1.11
CA ALA A 37 3.60 -1.99 -1.40
C ALA A 37 2.40 -1.51 -0.57
N VAL A 38 1.39 -2.37 -0.42
CA VAL A 38 0.21 -2.08 0.41
C VAL A 38 0.59 -1.92 1.88
N ASN A 39 1.43 -2.80 2.43
CA ASN A 39 1.87 -2.69 3.82
C ASN A 39 2.65 -1.40 4.06
N THR A 40 3.58 -1.04 3.17
CA THR A 40 4.33 0.21 3.25
C THR A 40 3.42 1.44 3.19
N ALA A 41 2.36 1.40 2.37
CA ALA A 41 1.34 2.46 2.35
C ALA A 41 0.58 2.55 3.68
N LEU A 42 0.09 1.42 4.21
CA LEU A 42 -0.62 1.41 5.50
C LEU A 42 0.26 1.97 6.63
N GLU A 43 1.54 1.64 6.65
CA GLU A 43 2.50 2.24 7.59
C GLU A 43 2.68 3.75 7.36
N ALA A 44 2.79 4.20 6.10
CA ALA A 44 2.96 5.61 5.76
C ALA A 44 1.80 6.45 6.30
N PHE A 45 0.58 5.94 6.21
CA PHE A 45 -0.64 6.63 6.64
C PHE A 45 -1.07 6.29 8.07
N ASN A 46 -0.28 5.50 8.81
CA ASN A 46 -0.62 4.99 10.15
C ASN A 46 -2.01 4.31 10.19
N LEU A 47 -2.30 3.52 9.17
CA LEU A 47 -3.55 2.76 9.03
C LEU A 47 -3.37 1.33 9.54
N PRO A 48 -4.44 0.73 10.08
CA PRO A 48 -4.39 -0.68 10.48
C PRO A 48 -4.24 -1.60 9.26
N PRO A 49 -3.63 -2.80 9.42
CA PRO A 49 -3.53 -3.79 8.35
C PRO A 49 -4.90 -4.22 7.79
N THR A 50 -5.93 -4.15 8.62
CA THR A 50 -7.33 -4.48 8.30
C THR A 50 -8.07 -3.36 7.57
N PHE A 51 -7.44 -2.21 7.31
CA PHE A 51 -8.09 -1.02 6.76
C PHE A 51 -8.93 -1.32 5.51
N PHE A 52 -8.41 -2.13 4.58
CA PHE A 52 -9.12 -2.49 3.35
C PHE A 52 -10.26 -3.50 3.60
N GLU A 53 -10.10 -4.41 4.56
CA GLU A 53 -11.15 -5.37 4.94
C GLU A 53 -12.32 -4.66 5.64
N GLU A 54 -12.03 -3.65 6.46
CA GLU A 54 -13.01 -2.82 7.15
C GLU A 54 -13.78 -1.90 6.16
N GLN A 55 -13.12 -1.39 5.12
CA GLN A 55 -13.77 -0.63 4.03
C GLN A 55 -14.67 -1.52 3.16
N ALA A 56 -14.28 -2.77 2.90
CA ALA A 56 -15.08 -3.70 2.07
C ALA A 56 -16.39 -4.14 2.74
N GLN A 57 -16.46 -4.13 4.07
CA GLN A 57 -17.66 -4.49 4.83
C GLN A 57 -18.67 -3.35 4.98
N THR A 58 -18.26 -2.13 4.63
CA THR A 58 -19.09 -0.92 4.74
C THR A 58 -19.59 -0.40 3.37
N ALA A 59 -19.26 -1.12 2.29
CA ALA A 59 -19.64 -0.81 0.90
C ALA A 59 -20.88 -1.57 0.43
#